data_AF-J5EC69-F1
#
_entry.id   AF-J5EC69-F1
#
_cell.length_a   1.000
_cell.length_b   1.000
_cell.length_c   1.000
_cell.angle_alpha   90.00
_cell.angle_beta   90.00
_cell.angle_gamma   90.00
#
_symmetry.space_group_name_H-M   'P 1'
#
loop_
_entity.id
_entity.type
_entity.pdbx_description
1 polymer ?
#
loop_
_entity_poly.entity_id
_entity_poly.type
_entity_poly.pdbx_seq_one_letter_code
_entity_poly.pdbx_strand_id
1 'polypeptide(L)'
;MGIDLFPGITKPTSRDRLGIELADEQLGMIFGMRRVRQECGLSISEVAEAMKVDPAQVSRLESGATNPTMATLRRYAKAVGAVFRVQVRHWQDEQTRMVKRSVEAWESRDEAPSSAEVVSPEFHLKQISAPR
;
A
#
# COMPACT_ATOMS: atom_id res chain seq x y z
N MET A 1 9.42 -14.47 8.04
CA MET A 1 8.14 -14.40 8.78
C MET A 1 7.06 -13.99 7.78
N GLY A 2 6.09 -14.84 7.48
CA GLY A 2 4.95 -14.43 6.66
C GLY A 2 4.10 -13.44 7.45
N ILE A 3 3.75 -12.31 6.84
CA ILE A 3 2.80 -11.37 7.42
C ILE A 3 1.45 -12.08 7.42
N ASP A 4 0.94 -12.41 8.61
CA ASP A 4 -0.43 -12.88 8.74
C ASP A 4 -1.36 -11.70 8.44
N LEU A 5 -1.87 -11.67 7.21
CA LEU A 5 -2.75 -10.60 6.72
C LEU A 5 -4.09 -10.56 7.46
N PHE A 6 -4.48 -11.66 8.13
CA PHE A 6 -5.75 -11.75 8.85
C PHE A 6 -5.56 -12.37 10.25
N PRO A 7 -4.90 -11.64 11.18
CA PRO A 7 -4.61 -12.16 12.50
C PRO A 7 -5.90 -12.56 13.22
N GLY A 8 -5.97 -13.85 13.60
CA GLY A 8 -7.12 -14.42 14.30
C GLY A 8 -8.30 -14.86 13.41
N ILE A 9 -8.19 -14.76 12.08
CA ILE A 9 -9.21 -15.28 11.14
C ILE A 9 -8.65 -16.50 10.41
N THR A 10 -9.19 -17.67 10.73
CA THR A 10 -8.72 -18.95 10.16
C THR A 10 -9.22 -19.22 8.73
N LYS A 11 -10.30 -18.58 8.29
CA LYS A 11 -10.89 -18.71 6.95
C LYS A 11 -11.43 -17.35 6.44
N PRO A 12 -10.56 -16.45 5.96
CA PRO A 12 -10.98 -15.14 5.47
C PRO A 12 -11.92 -15.25 4.26
N THR A 13 -12.99 -14.47 4.27
CA THR A 13 -14.02 -14.39 3.24
C THR A 13 -13.70 -13.30 2.20
N SER A 14 -14.49 -13.24 1.12
CA SER A 14 -14.40 -12.13 0.16
C SER A 14 -14.68 -10.76 0.78
N ARG A 15 -15.47 -10.69 1.86
CA ARG A 15 -15.74 -9.43 2.58
C ARG A 15 -14.54 -8.99 3.41
N ASP A 16 -13.84 -9.93 4.04
CA ASP A 16 -12.63 -9.61 4.82
C ASP A 16 -11.53 -9.08 3.90
N ARG A 17 -11.36 -9.70 2.72
CA ARG A 17 -10.42 -9.21 1.69
C ARG A 17 -10.78 -7.82 1.18
N LEU A 18 -12.06 -7.58 0.90
CA LEU A 18 -12.53 -6.24 0.53
C LEU A 18 -12.22 -5.22 1.64
N GLY A 19 -12.39 -5.59 2.91
CA GLY A 19 -12.06 -4.74 4.04
C GLY A 19 -10.58 -4.32 4.06
N ILE A 20 -9.66 -5.26 3.79
CA ILE A 20 -8.22 -4.96 3.68
C ILE A 20 -7.95 -4.04 2.50
N GLU A 21 -8.46 -4.37 1.31
CA GLU A 21 -8.21 -3.55 0.11
C GLU A 21 -8.68 -2.10 0.32
N LEU A 22 -9.87 -1.92 0.91
CA LEU A 22 -10.39 -0.59 1.20
C LEU A 22 -9.52 0.17 2.22
N ALA A 23 -8.95 -0.53 3.22
CA ALA A 23 -8.02 0.06 4.16
C ALA A 23 -6.70 0.45 3.49
N ASP A 24 -6.18 -0.40 2.60
CA ASP A 24 -4.95 -0.14 1.84
C ASP A 24 -5.12 1.05 0.90
N GLU A 25 -6.24 1.16 0.17
CA GLU A 25 -6.56 2.33 -0.66
C GLU A 25 -6.66 3.62 0.18
N GLN A 26 -7.26 3.53 1.38
CA GLN A 26 -7.31 4.67 2.30
C GLN A 26 -5.92 5.10 2.77
N LEU A 27 -5.07 4.15 3.16
CA LEU A 27 -3.69 4.42 3.56
C LEU A 27 -2.85 4.93 2.38
N GLY A 28 -3.11 4.44 1.17
CA GLY A 28 -2.47 4.88 -0.06
C GLY A 28 -2.61 6.38 -0.29
N MET A 29 -3.78 6.97 0.01
CA MET A 29 -3.95 8.43 -0.05
C MET A 29 -3.02 9.16 0.92
N ILE A 30 -2.89 8.67 2.16
CA ILE A 30 -2.06 9.27 3.21
C ILE A 30 -0.58 9.17 2.82
N PHE A 31 -0.12 7.97 2.49
CA PHE A 31 1.29 7.73 2.15
C PHE A 31 1.69 8.40 0.83
N GLY A 32 0.77 8.51 -0.12
CA GLY A 32 0.96 9.30 -1.34
C GLY A 32 1.21 10.77 -1.03
N MET A 33 0.39 11.40 -0.19
CA MET A 33 0.61 12.80 0.20
C MET A 33 1.89 12.98 1.04
N ARG A 34 2.21 12.04 1.93
CA ARG A 34 3.46 12.02 2.68
C ARG A 34 4.68 11.96 1.77
N ARG A 35 4.60 11.16 0.70
CA ARG A 35 5.65 11.07 -0.32
C ARG A 35 5.83 12.41 -1.02
N VAL A 36 4.75 13.04 -1.49
CA VAL A 36 4.81 14.38 -2.12
C VAL A 36 5.44 15.40 -1.18
N ARG A 37 5.06 15.40 0.11
CA ARG A 37 5.70 16.27 1.13
C ARG A 37 7.22 16.11 1.14
N GLN A 38 7.69 14.86 1.17
CA GLN A 38 9.13 14.53 1.20
C GLN A 38 9.83 14.96 -0.09
N GLU A 39 9.21 14.75 -1.25
CA GLU A 39 9.73 15.17 -2.56
C GLU A 39 9.83 16.70 -2.67
N CYS A 40 8.92 17.44 -2.03
CA CYS A 40 8.98 18.91 -1.92
C CYS A 40 9.94 19.41 -0.83
N GLY A 41 10.60 18.53 -0.06
CA GLY A 41 11.52 18.91 1.01
C GLY A 41 10.86 19.56 2.23
N LEU A 42 9.53 19.51 2.34
CA LEU A 42 8.78 20.13 3.43
C LEU A 42 8.91 19.29 4.72
N SER A 43 9.18 19.93 5.85
CA SER A 43 9.15 19.31 7.17
C SER A 43 7.72 19.10 7.68
N ILE A 44 7.57 18.25 8.70
CA ILE A 44 6.28 18.04 9.38
C ILE A 44 5.76 19.35 9.98
N SER A 45 6.65 20.18 10.56
CA SER A 45 6.30 21.44 11.19
C SER A 45 5.79 22.48 10.19
N GLU A 46 6.41 22.58 9.00
CA GLU A 46 5.97 23.51 7.95
C GLU A 46 4.56 23.13 7.43
N VAL A 47 4.29 21.83 7.25
CA VAL A 47 2.95 21.36 6.88
C VAL A 47 1.94 21.62 8.00
N ALA A 48 2.34 21.40 9.26
CA ALA A 48 1.48 21.65 10.41
C ALA A 48 1.09 23.13 10.53
N GLU A 49 2.05 24.04 10.31
CA GLU A 49 1.83 25.49 10.26
C GLU A 49 0.84 25.86 9.14
N ALA A 50 1.07 25.36 7.91
CA ALA A 50 0.16 25.58 6.78
C ALA A 50 -1.26 25.05 7.04
N MET A 51 -1.37 23.94 7.78
CA MET A 51 -2.65 23.33 8.17
C MET A 51 -3.28 23.96 9.43
N LYS A 52 -2.54 24.82 10.14
CA LYS A 52 -2.90 25.39 11.46
C LYS A 52 -3.23 24.32 12.50
N VAL A 53 -2.36 23.34 12.64
CA VAL A 53 -2.48 22.23 13.60
C VAL A 53 -1.15 21.98 14.31
N ASP A 54 -1.18 21.14 15.34
CA ASP A 54 0.03 20.70 16.03
C ASP A 54 0.84 19.70 15.16
N PRO A 55 2.19 19.76 15.15
CA PRO A 55 3.03 18.82 14.40
C PRO A 55 2.77 17.33 14.72
N ALA A 56 2.38 16.99 15.95
CA ALA A 56 2.01 15.62 16.31
C ALA A 56 0.73 15.15 15.61
N GLN A 57 -0.17 16.05 15.20
CA GLN A 57 -1.32 15.69 14.37
C GLN A 57 -0.89 15.28 12.95
N VAL A 58 0.05 16.02 12.36
CA VAL A 58 0.62 15.68 11.04
C VAL A 58 1.39 14.37 11.11
N SER A 59 2.20 14.17 12.15
CA SER A 59 2.93 12.92 12.39
C SER A 59 1.99 11.70 12.54
N ARG A 60 0.92 11.82 13.36
CA ARG A 60 -0.10 10.76 13.51
C ARG A 60 -0.90 10.50 12.25
N LEU A 61 -1.15 11.53 11.45
CA LEU A 61 -1.77 11.38 10.14
C LEU A 61 -0.87 10.54 9.24
N GLU A 62 0.41 10.92 9.12
CA GLU A 62 1.40 10.27 8.26
C GLU A 62 1.78 8.84 8.65
N SER A 63 1.53 8.44 9.89
CA SER A 63 1.73 7.07 10.34
C SER A 63 0.59 6.12 9.94
N GLY A 64 -0.54 6.65 9.45
CA GLY A 64 -1.73 5.86 9.17
C GLY A 64 -2.50 5.41 10.41
N ALA A 65 -2.09 5.84 11.62
CA ALA A 65 -2.71 5.45 12.88
C ALA A 65 -4.02 6.21 13.20
N THR A 66 -4.55 6.98 12.24
CA THR A 66 -5.74 7.81 12.41
C THR A 66 -6.76 7.55 11.30
N ASN A 67 -8.03 7.87 11.57
CA ASN A 67 -9.08 7.88 10.57
C ASN A 67 -9.44 9.34 10.19
N PRO A 68 -8.66 9.99 9.31
CA PRO A 68 -8.87 11.39 8.97
C PRO A 68 -10.14 11.60 8.16
N THR A 69 -10.82 12.72 8.41
CA THR A 69 -11.92 13.15 7.53
C THR A 69 -11.37 13.59 6.17
N MET A 70 -12.22 13.53 5.13
CA MET A 70 -11.89 14.06 3.81
C MET A 70 -11.50 15.55 3.85
N ALA A 71 -12.06 16.33 4.80
CA ALA A 71 -11.67 17.72 4.98
C ALA A 71 -10.22 17.87 5.47
N THR A 72 -9.75 16.97 6.34
CA THR A 72 -8.35 16.93 6.78
C THR A 72 -7.43 16.51 5.63
N LEU A 73 -7.79 15.50 4.85
CA LEU A 73 -7.02 15.09 3.67
C LEU A 73 -6.87 16.22 2.65
N ARG A 74 -7.95 16.96 2.37
CA ARG A 74 -7.90 18.14 1.47
C ARG A 74 -7.00 19.25 1.99
N ARG A 75 -7.02 19.54 3.30
CA ARG A 75 -6.12 20.55 3.90
C ARG A 75 -4.66 20.13 3.78
N TYR A 76 -4.35 18.87 4.05
CA TYR A 76 -3.00 18.34 3.88
C TYR A 76 -2.56 18.42 2.41
N ALA A 77 -3.39 17.91 1.48
CA ALA A 77 -3.09 17.94 0.05
C ALA A 77 -2.79 19.36 -0.45
N LYS A 78 -3.58 20.36 -0.01
CA LYS A 78 -3.33 21.78 -0.32
C LYS A 78 -2.00 22.27 0.27
N ALA A 79 -1.66 21.88 1.50
CA ALA A 79 -0.42 22.30 2.15
C ALA A 79 0.84 21.76 1.45
N VAL A 80 0.75 20.58 0.83
CA VAL A 80 1.89 19.93 0.16
C VAL A 80 1.85 20.02 -1.36
N GLY A 81 0.82 20.66 -1.95
CA GLY A 81 0.65 20.75 -3.40
C GLY A 81 0.28 19.43 -4.08
N ALA A 82 -0.34 18.48 -3.37
CA ALA A 82 -0.75 17.18 -3.90
C ALA A 82 -2.18 17.20 -4.46
N VAL A 83 -2.45 16.26 -5.36
CA VAL A 83 -3.80 15.91 -5.83
C VAL A 83 -4.02 14.42 -5.61
N PHE A 84 -5.14 14.05 -4.99
CA PHE A 84 -5.59 12.66 -4.91
C PHE A 84 -6.91 12.49 -5.66
N ARG A 85 -7.17 11.28 -6.16
CA ARG A 85 -8.41 10.91 -6.84
C ARG A 85 -9.00 9.68 -6.18
N VAL A 86 -10.29 9.70 -5.91
CA VAL A 86 -11.04 8.56 -5.39
C VAL A 86 -11.87 7.99 -6.53
N GLN A 87 -11.75 6.69 -6.79
CA GLN A 87 -12.57 5.96 -7.75
C GLN A 87 -13.34 4.87 -7.02
N VAL A 88 -14.56 4.58 -7.47
CA VAL A 88 -15.40 3.51 -6.92
C VAL A 88 -15.71 2.53 -8.03
N ARG A 89 -15.56 1.24 -7.74
CA ARG A 89 -15.78 0.13 -8.68
C ARG A 89 -16.42 -1.04 -7.96
N HIS A 90 -16.99 -1.97 -8.72
CA HIS A 90 -17.45 -3.23 -8.14
C HIS A 90 -16.24 -4.10 -7.75
N TRP A 91 -16.30 -4.79 -6.61
CA TRP A 91 -15.20 -5.61 -6.12
C TRP A 91 -14.76 -6.69 -7.11
N GLN A 92 -15.72 -7.27 -7.83
CA GLN A 92 -15.45 -8.31 -8.83
C GLN A 92 -14.67 -7.75 -10.04
N ASP A 93 -14.93 -6.50 -10.42
CA ASP A 93 -14.20 -5.82 -11.49
C ASP A 93 -12.76 -5.50 -11.04
N GLU A 94 -12.58 -5.12 -9.78
CA GLU A 94 -11.28 -4.80 -9.21
C GLU A 94 -10.40 -6.05 -9.09
N GLN A 95 -10.94 -7.15 -8.60
CA GLN A 95 -10.23 -8.44 -8.55
C GLN A 95 -9.75 -8.87 -9.94
N THR A 96 -10.59 -8.70 -10.96
CA THR A 96 -10.22 -9.01 -12.35
C THR A 96 -9.06 -8.14 -12.83
N ARG A 97 -9.02 -6.86 -12.44
CA ARG A 97 -7.92 -5.94 -12.76
C ARG A 97 -6.62 -6.26 -12.03
N MET A 98 -6.68 -6.59 -10.74
CA MET A 98 -5.48 -6.94 -9.96
C MET A 98 -4.79 -8.18 -10.54
N VAL A 99 -5.57 -9.18 -10.96
CA VAL A 99 -5.04 -10.37 -11.64
C VAL A 99 -4.39 -9.97 -12.96
N LYS A 100 -5.07 -9.16 -13.79
CA LYS A 100 -4.49 -8.67 -15.05
C LYS A 100 -3.19 -7.90 -14.84
N ARG A 101 -3.14 -6.94 -13.90
CA ARG A 101 -1.91 -6.20 -13.56
C ARG A 101 -0.78 -7.12 -13.11
N SER A 102 -1.09 -8.12 -12.29
CA SER A 102 -0.08 -9.09 -11.82
C SER A 102 0.47 -9.91 -12.99
N VAL A 103 -0.39 -10.38 -13.89
CA VAL A 103 0.01 -11.12 -15.10
C VAL A 103 0.83 -10.23 -16.04
N GLU A 104 0.37 -9.02 -16.36
CA GLU A 104 1.09 -8.04 -17.19
C GLU A 104 2.46 -7.69 -16.59
N ALA A 105 2.55 -7.51 -15.26
CA ALA A 105 3.81 -7.26 -14.57
C ALA A 105 4.75 -8.47 -14.57
N TRP A 106 4.23 -9.70 -14.73
CA TRP A 106 5.04 -10.91 -14.89
C TRP A 106 5.54 -11.04 -16.32
N GLU A 107 4.66 -10.85 -17.31
CA GLU A 107 4.99 -10.85 -18.74
C GLU A 107 6.04 -9.77 -19.07
N SER A 108 5.90 -8.55 -18.52
CA SER A 108 6.87 -7.46 -18.73
C SER A 108 8.27 -7.74 -18.18
N ARG A 109 8.40 -8.68 -17.22
CA ARG A 109 9.68 -9.03 -16.59
C ARG A 109 10.43 -10.10 -17.39
N ASP A 110 9.72 -10.87 -18.22
CA ASP A 110 10.31 -11.80 -19.18
C ASP A 110 10.84 -11.09 -20.43
N GLU A 111 10.41 -9.85 -20.69
CA GLU A 111 10.81 -9.03 -21.85
C GLU A 111 11.98 -8.07 -21.56
N ALA A 112 12.60 -8.16 -20.37
CA ALA A 112 13.84 -7.45 -20.07
C ALA A 112 15.00 -8.02 -20.92
N PRO A 113 15.88 -7.18 -21.52
CA PRO A 113 16.93 -7.67 -22.40
C PRO A 113 17.85 -8.64 -21.66
N SER A 114 17.99 -9.82 -22.27
CA SER A 114 18.83 -10.94 -21.88
C SER A 114 20.31 -10.56 -21.85
N SER A 115 20.76 -9.93 -20.76
CA SER A 115 22.15 -9.94 -20.30
C SER A 115 22.29 -9.22 -18.95
N ALA A 116 21.80 -9.83 -17.88
CA ALA A 116 22.31 -9.61 -16.53
C ALA A 116 22.06 -10.88 -15.72
N GLU A 117 23.11 -11.39 -15.08
CA GLU A 117 23.19 -12.69 -14.42
C GLU A 117 21.97 -13.01 -13.53
N VAL A 118 21.28 -14.09 -13.87
CA VAL A 118 20.19 -14.68 -13.09
C VAL A 118 20.79 -15.49 -11.95
N VAL A 119 20.81 -14.94 -10.74
CA VAL A 119 21.01 -15.74 -9.53
C VAL A 119 19.69 -16.44 -9.20
N SER A 120 19.61 -17.73 -9.49
CA SER A 120 18.47 -18.59 -9.17
C SER A 120 18.42 -18.90 -7.66
N PRO A 121 17.25 -18.85 -6.98
CA PRO A 121 17.15 -19.34 -5.61
C PRO A 121 16.98 -20.86 -5.62
N GLU A 122 17.94 -21.59 -5.05
CA GLU A 122 17.85 -23.04 -4.84
C GLU A 122 16.69 -23.39 -3.90
N PHE A 123 15.69 -24.11 -4.41
CA PHE A 123 14.70 -24.81 -3.59
C PHE A 123 15.18 -26.24 -3.32
N HIS A 124 15.67 -26.51 -2.11
CA HIS A 124 16.01 -27.87 -1.67
C HIS A 124 14.84 -28.48 -0.86
N LEU A 125 14.11 -29.41 -1.48
CA LEU A 125 13.11 -30.26 -0.82
C LEU A 125 13.84 -31.44 -0.14
N LYS A 126 13.83 -31.52 1.21
CA LYS A 126 14.30 -32.73 1.91
C LYS A 126 13.16 -33.73 2.09
N GLN A 127 13.36 -34.93 1.58
CA GLN A 127 12.47 -36.07 1.76
C GLN A 127 12.44 -36.55 3.23
N ILE A 128 11.25 -36.86 3.72
CA ILE A 128 11.02 -37.51 5.01
C ILE A 128 10.96 -39.02 4.76
N SER A 129 11.80 -39.81 5.44
CA SER A 129 11.69 -41.28 5.49
C SER A 129 11.30 -41.71 6.91
N ALA A 130 10.27 -42.55 7.00
CA ALA A 130 9.73 -43.11 8.24
C ALA A 130 10.60 -44.27 8.79
N PRO A 131 10.64 -44.50 10.12
CA PRO A 131 11.36 -45.64 10.70
C PRO A 131 10.50 -46.91 10.77
N ARG A 132 11.17 -48.07 10.76
CA ARG A 132 10.62 -49.41 11.01
C ARG A 132 10.37 -49.67 12.48
#